data_AF-A0A7I8IQC0-F1
#
_entry.id   AF-A0A7I8IQC0-F1
#
_cell.length_a   1.000
_cell.length_b   1.000
_cell.length_c   1.000
_cell.angle_alpha   90.00
_cell.angle_beta   90.00
_cell.angle_gamma   90.00
#
_symmetry.space_group_name_H-M   'P 1'
#
loop_
_entity.id
_entity.type
_entity.pdbx_description
1 polymer ?
#
loop_
_entity_poly.entity_id
_entity_poly.type
_entity_poly.pdbx_seq_one_letter_code
_entity_poly.pdbx_strand_id
1 'polypeptide(L)'
;MSPFLLLVLPVFQERAKRDHEELPPAVDAPVVGVHSDPLHGSLRRPGLRFFYFVQQWPGSVCDTRQSCCYPTPGKPSANFGVHGLWPNYNDGVYPSNCDPHSPLDLSKRPAGRMQSEWPMLACPSSSGRQFWQHEWEKHGTCSESVLDQRRYFLTALDLKREVNLLGTLQAAGGRHSAGRRVYRFSSISNAIKAATGHTSGIQCNIGEDKNSQLYQVYLCLDSSANSFIDCPILPRSSCNSDRVAFLAF
;
A
#
# COMPACT_ATOMS: atom_id res chain seq x y z
N MET A 1 -64.06 -4.05 36.39
CA MET A 1 -63.03 -3.00 36.23
C MET A 1 -61.73 -3.55 36.80
N SER A 2 -60.69 -3.57 35.96
CA SER A 2 -59.28 -3.90 36.24
C SER A 2 -58.71 -3.03 37.38
N PRO A 3 -57.61 -3.41 38.07
CA PRO A 3 -56.29 -3.18 37.45
C PRO A 3 -55.19 -4.22 37.72
N PHE A 4 -54.45 -4.51 36.65
CA PHE A 4 -52.99 -4.59 36.52
C PHE A 4 -52.16 -5.34 37.58
N LEU A 5 -51.84 -6.59 37.25
CA LEU A 5 -50.66 -7.30 37.73
C LEU A 5 -49.46 -6.93 36.84
N LEU A 6 -48.47 -6.21 37.38
CA LEU A 6 -47.19 -5.94 36.72
C LEU A 6 -46.38 -7.25 36.64
N LEU A 7 -46.15 -7.75 35.43
CA LEU A 7 -45.11 -8.75 35.17
C LEU A 7 -43.73 -8.06 35.19
N VAL A 8 -42.88 -8.48 36.11
CA VAL A 8 -41.44 -8.20 36.08
C VAL A 8 -40.78 -9.25 35.19
N LEU A 9 -40.29 -8.85 34.02
CA LEU A 9 -39.43 -9.69 33.18
C LEU A 9 -37.96 -9.53 33.60
N PRO A 10 -37.16 -10.59 33.61
CA PRO A 10 -35.73 -10.48 33.88
C PRO A 10 -34.99 -9.86 32.68
N VAL A 11 -34.10 -8.92 32.97
CA VAL A 11 -33.15 -8.32 32.06
C VAL A 11 -32.16 -9.39 31.60
N PHE A 12 -32.28 -9.85 30.36
CA PHE A 12 -31.22 -10.58 29.67
C PHE A 12 -30.14 -9.59 29.25
N GLN A 13 -28.95 -9.73 29.84
CA GLN A 13 -27.76 -9.00 29.46
C GLN A 13 -27.04 -9.77 28.35
N GLU A 14 -27.35 -9.49 27.10
CA GLU A 14 -26.55 -9.96 25.98
C GLU A 14 -25.28 -9.11 25.86
N ARG A 15 -24.14 -9.73 26.21
CA ARG A 15 -22.81 -9.27 25.78
C ARG A 15 -22.78 -9.31 24.25
N ALA A 16 -22.78 -8.15 23.61
CA ALA A 16 -22.41 -8.02 22.21
C ALA A 16 -21.02 -8.62 22.00
N LYS A 17 -20.96 -9.74 21.28
CA LYS A 17 -19.71 -10.28 20.73
C LYS A 17 -19.18 -9.24 19.74
N ARG A 18 -17.92 -8.87 19.94
CA ARG A 18 -17.17 -7.98 19.06
C ARG A 18 -16.69 -8.86 17.91
N ASP A 19 -17.44 -8.87 16.83
CA ASP A 19 -17.01 -9.54 15.59
C ASP A 19 -15.86 -8.72 15.02
N HIS A 20 -14.65 -9.29 15.13
CA HIS A 20 -13.48 -8.79 14.44
C HIS A 20 -13.65 -9.16 12.97
N GLU A 21 -14.16 -8.22 12.16
CA GLU A 21 -14.20 -8.38 10.71
C GLU A 21 -12.76 -8.28 10.18
N GLU A 22 -12.27 -9.42 9.70
CA GLU A 22 -10.96 -9.62 9.11
C GLU A 22 -10.84 -8.80 7.81
N LEU A 23 -9.80 -7.98 7.69
CA LEU A 23 -9.49 -7.29 6.44
C LEU A 23 -9.33 -8.32 5.30
N PRO A 24 -9.76 -8.03 4.07
CA PRO A 24 -9.52 -8.93 2.94
C PRO A 24 -8.00 -9.13 2.77
N PRO A 25 -7.55 -10.37 2.53
CA PRO A 25 -6.13 -10.65 2.41
C PRO A 25 -5.57 -9.88 1.21
N ALA A 26 -4.47 -9.16 1.44
CA ALA A 26 -3.54 -8.88 0.37
C ALA A 26 -3.16 -10.21 -0.26
N VAL A 27 -3.06 -10.25 -1.59
CA VAL A 27 -2.71 -11.47 -2.32
C VAL A 27 -1.28 -11.84 -1.94
N ASP A 28 -1.11 -12.66 -0.90
CA ASP A 28 0.19 -13.05 -0.38
C ASP A 28 0.89 -13.94 -1.40
N ALA A 29 2.13 -13.59 -1.75
CA ALA A 29 3.04 -14.52 -2.38
C ALA A 29 3.31 -15.67 -1.39
N PRO A 30 3.48 -16.93 -1.86
CA PRO A 30 3.61 -18.08 -0.99
C PRO A 30 4.80 -17.92 -0.04
N VAL A 31 4.52 -17.97 1.28
CA VAL A 31 5.50 -18.02 2.35
C VAL A 31 6.12 -19.41 2.36
N VAL A 32 7.38 -19.53 1.92
CA VAL A 32 8.19 -20.73 2.22
C VAL A 32 8.78 -20.54 3.61
N GLY A 33 8.17 -21.17 4.61
CA GLY A 33 8.69 -21.20 5.97
C GLY A 33 10.00 -21.98 6.02
N VAL A 34 11.08 -21.35 6.48
CA VAL A 34 12.35 -22.05 6.73
C VAL A 34 12.29 -22.64 8.13
N HIS A 35 12.20 -23.97 8.21
CA HIS A 35 12.46 -24.71 9.45
C HIS A 35 13.92 -24.48 9.86
N SER A 36 14.12 -23.98 11.08
CA SER A 36 15.44 -23.78 11.67
C SER A 36 15.99 -25.11 12.17
N ASP A 37 17.00 -25.64 11.47
CA ASP A 37 17.78 -26.81 11.88
C ASP A 37 19.01 -26.34 12.69
N PRO A 38 19.22 -26.79 13.94
CA PRO A 38 20.21 -26.20 14.83
C PRO A 38 21.54 -26.96 14.78
N LEU A 39 22.27 -26.96 13.66
CA LEU A 39 23.63 -27.55 13.62
C LEU A 39 24.50 -27.04 12.44
N HIS A 40 24.56 -25.72 12.21
CA HIS A 40 25.72 -25.08 11.55
C HIS A 40 25.76 -23.58 11.81
N GLY A 41 26.95 -23.04 12.04
CA GLY A 41 27.22 -21.68 12.50
C GLY A 41 26.55 -20.57 11.66
N SER A 42 26.06 -19.55 12.37
CA SER A 42 25.68 -18.20 11.92
C SER A 42 25.53 -18.03 10.39
N LEU A 43 24.42 -18.53 9.84
CA LEU A 43 23.90 -17.99 8.59
C LEU A 43 23.51 -16.54 8.90
N ARG A 44 24.41 -15.61 8.54
CA ARG A 44 24.09 -14.18 8.46
C ARG A 44 22.75 -14.07 7.75
N ARG A 45 21.72 -13.56 8.43
CA ARG A 45 20.49 -13.12 7.77
C ARG A 45 20.95 -12.29 6.57
N PRO A 46 20.49 -12.56 5.34
CA PRO A 46 20.77 -11.65 4.23
C PRO A 46 20.36 -10.27 4.74
N GLY A 47 21.32 -9.34 4.84
CA GLY A 47 20.97 -7.98 5.23
C GLY A 47 19.93 -7.44 4.26
N LEU A 48 19.10 -6.51 4.72
CA LEU A 48 18.26 -5.70 3.87
C LEU A 48 19.02 -5.27 2.60
N ARG A 49 18.44 -5.53 1.42
CA ARG A 49 19.12 -5.27 0.14
C ARG A 49 18.57 -4.07 -0.60
N PHE A 50 17.26 -3.87 -0.55
CA PHE A 50 16.59 -2.74 -1.19
C PHE A 50 15.21 -2.51 -0.58
N PHE A 51 14.55 -1.43 -0.99
CA PHE A 51 13.14 -1.20 -0.69
C PHE A 51 12.32 -1.16 -1.98
N TYR A 52 11.12 -1.72 -1.96
CA TYR A 52 10.08 -1.27 -2.87
C TYR A 52 9.37 -0.06 -2.30
N PHE A 53 9.38 1.05 -3.03
CA PHE A 53 8.47 2.15 -2.81
C PHE A 53 7.26 2.00 -3.72
N VAL A 54 6.08 1.83 -3.13
CA VAL A 54 4.85 1.47 -3.84
C VAL A 54 3.84 2.60 -3.73
N GLN A 55 3.37 3.05 -4.88
CA GLN A 55 2.28 4.03 -5.00
C GLN A 55 1.09 3.40 -5.73
N GLN A 56 -0.12 3.79 -5.33
CA GLN A 56 -1.36 3.26 -5.90
C GLN A 56 -2.25 4.37 -6.46
N TRP A 57 -2.96 4.07 -7.55
CA TRP A 57 -3.93 4.99 -8.15
C TRP A 57 -5.32 4.82 -7.52
N PRO A 58 -5.87 5.84 -6.84
CA PRO A 58 -7.15 5.72 -6.13
C PRO A 58 -8.33 5.41 -7.07
N GLY A 59 -8.30 5.90 -8.32
CA GLY A 59 -9.34 5.58 -9.31
C GLY A 59 -9.43 4.08 -9.60
N SER A 60 -8.30 3.39 -9.66
CA SER A 60 -8.28 1.94 -9.90
C SER A 60 -8.51 1.11 -8.65
N VAL A 61 -8.33 1.69 -7.46
CA VAL A 61 -8.79 1.06 -6.21
C VAL A 61 -10.32 1.06 -6.15
N CYS A 62 -10.95 2.17 -6.53
CA CYS A 62 -12.39 2.39 -6.35
C CYS A 62 -13.26 2.00 -7.55
N ASP A 63 -12.68 1.68 -8.71
CA ASP A 63 -13.39 1.13 -9.89
C ASP A 63 -13.24 -0.39 -9.94
N THR A 64 -13.57 -1.10 -8.87
CA THR A 64 -13.58 -2.57 -8.87
C THR A 64 -14.87 -3.08 -8.25
N ARG A 65 -15.13 -4.39 -8.34
CA ARG A 65 -16.27 -5.01 -7.66
C ARG A 65 -16.17 -4.98 -6.13
N GLN A 66 -15.00 -4.65 -5.59
CA GLN A 66 -14.81 -4.49 -4.15
C GLN A 66 -15.24 -3.08 -3.73
N SER A 67 -15.87 -2.98 -2.56
CA SER A 67 -16.27 -1.69 -2.01
C SER A 67 -15.07 -0.80 -1.73
N CYS A 68 -15.15 0.46 -2.15
CA CYS A 68 -14.22 1.52 -1.79
C CYS A 68 -14.94 2.56 -0.92
N CYS A 69 -14.27 3.00 0.14
CA CYS A 69 -14.75 4.04 1.04
C CYS A 69 -13.72 5.15 1.14
N TYR A 70 -14.17 6.39 1.04
CA TYR A 70 -13.29 7.53 1.25
C TYR A 70 -12.85 7.64 2.72
N PRO A 71 -11.63 8.11 3.00
CA PRO A 71 -11.17 8.41 4.35
C PRO A 71 -12.10 9.37 5.09
N THR A 72 -12.05 9.39 6.41
CA THR A 72 -12.87 10.29 7.24
C THR A 72 -12.79 11.77 6.84
N PRO A 73 -11.63 12.33 6.44
CA PRO A 73 -11.53 13.70 5.93
C PRO A 73 -12.28 13.97 4.61
N GLY A 74 -12.72 12.92 3.89
CA GLY A 74 -13.43 13.01 2.62
C GLY A 74 -12.65 12.40 1.44
N LYS A 75 -13.15 12.66 0.23
CA LYS A 75 -12.57 12.17 -1.02
C LYS A 75 -11.12 12.67 -1.19
N PRO A 76 -10.13 11.79 -1.36
CA PRO A 76 -8.75 12.21 -1.62
C PRO A 76 -8.62 12.97 -2.94
N SER A 77 -7.54 13.74 -3.10
CA SER A 77 -7.21 14.33 -4.40
C SER A 77 -6.99 13.24 -5.45
N ALA A 78 -7.28 13.54 -6.72
CA ALA A 78 -6.97 12.69 -7.87
C ALA A 78 -5.46 12.63 -8.15
N ASN A 79 -4.72 11.99 -7.25
CA ASN A 79 -3.28 11.77 -7.32
C ASN A 79 -2.95 10.38 -6.76
N PHE A 80 -1.80 9.82 -7.15
CA PHE A 80 -1.31 8.58 -6.56
C PHE A 80 -1.18 8.72 -5.04
N GLY A 81 -1.61 7.73 -4.28
CA GLY A 81 -1.33 7.63 -2.85
C GLY A 81 -0.13 6.71 -2.61
N VAL A 82 0.60 6.92 -1.51
CA VAL A 82 1.53 5.90 -1.02
C VAL A 82 0.72 4.67 -0.61
N HIS A 83 1.18 3.50 -1.04
CA HIS A 83 0.76 2.23 -0.44
C HIS A 83 1.75 1.84 0.66
N GLY A 84 3.05 1.78 0.34
CA GLY A 84 4.06 1.46 1.33
C GLY A 84 5.50 1.56 0.87
N LEU A 85 6.39 1.34 1.83
CA LEU A 85 7.85 1.32 1.65
C LEU A 85 8.35 -0.01 2.23
N TRP A 86 8.62 -1.00 1.37
CA TRP A 86 8.77 -2.39 1.80
C TRP A 86 10.21 -2.86 1.68
N PRO A 87 10.89 -3.12 2.80
CA PRO A 87 12.18 -3.83 2.81
C PRO A 87 12.10 -5.15 2.05
N ASN A 88 13.10 -5.45 1.22
CA ASN A 88 13.11 -6.67 0.41
C ASN A 88 14.52 -7.24 0.20
N TYR A 89 14.58 -8.53 -0.13
CA TYR A 89 15.80 -9.22 -0.56
C TYR A 89 15.84 -9.42 -2.07
N ASN A 90 17.05 -9.60 -2.62
CA ASN A 90 17.29 -9.67 -4.07
C ASN A 90 16.63 -10.89 -4.76
N ASP A 91 16.28 -11.92 -4.00
CA ASP A 91 15.57 -13.11 -4.49
C ASP A 91 14.03 -12.93 -4.47
N GLY A 92 13.53 -11.78 -4.01
CA GLY A 92 12.11 -11.47 -3.91
C GLY A 92 11.46 -11.91 -2.60
N VAL A 93 12.18 -12.61 -1.72
CA VAL A 93 11.72 -12.85 -0.34
C VAL A 93 11.83 -11.55 0.44
N TYR A 94 10.85 -11.22 1.28
CA TYR A 94 10.89 -10.03 2.13
C TYR A 94 10.82 -10.38 3.62
N PRO A 95 11.51 -9.63 4.48
CA PRO A 95 11.29 -9.69 5.91
C PRO A 95 9.92 -9.07 6.26
N SER A 96 9.24 -9.60 7.26
CA SER A 96 7.98 -9.05 7.78
C SER A 96 7.87 -9.20 9.29
N ASN A 97 7.13 -8.28 9.94
CA ASN A 97 6.82 -8.33 11.38
C ASN A 97 8.08 -8.49 12.25
N CYS A 98 9.10 -7.68 11.98
CA CYS A 98 10.46 -7.91 12.49
C CYS A 98 10.65 -7.54 13.96
N ASP A 99 9.85 -6.61 14.49
CA ASP A 99 9.91 -6.22 15.90
C ASP A 99 8.49 -6.10 16.51
N PRO A 100 8.02 -7.10 17.28
CA PRO A 100 6.74 -7.02 17.97
C PRO A 100 6.74 -6.02 19.15
N HIS A 101 7.90 -5.49 19.55
CA HIS A 101 8.05 -4.50 20.61
C HIS A 101 8.11 -3.05 20.09
N SER A 102 7.97 -2.86 18.78
CA SER A 102 7.94 -1.55 18.13
C SER A 102 6.55 -1.26 17.51
N PRO A 103 5.48 -1.13 18.33
CA PRO A 103 4.15 -0.77 17.82
C PRO A 103 4.12 0.65 17.28
N LEU A 104 3.13 0.97 16.43
CA LEU A 104 3.00 2.31 15.86
C LEU A 104 2.83 3.41 16.93
N ASP A 105 3.80 4.32 17.02
CA ASP A 105 3.71 5.54 17.80
C ASP A 105 3.10 6.69 16.97
N LEU A 106 1.83 6.99 17.20
CA LEU A 106 1.12 8.02 16.44
C LEU A 106 1.72 9.44 16.56
N SER A 107 2.60 9.71 17.53
CA SER A 107 3.29 11.01 17.67
C SER A 107 4.47 11.17 16.71
N LYS A 108 5.03 10.06 16.20
CA LYS A 108 6.21 10.05 15.33
C LYS A 108 5.88 10.17 13.85
N ARG A 109 4.62 10.34 13.45
CA ARG A 109 4.21 10.48 12.04
C ARG A 109 3.89 11.93 11.65
N PRO A 110 4.11 12.32 10.38
CA PRO A 110 3.70 13.63 9.87
C PRO A 110 2.18 13.65 9.57
N ALA A 111 1.36 13.75 10.62
CA ALA A 111 -0.07 13.47 10.59
C ALA A 111 -0.84 14.15 9.44
N GLY A 112 -0.60 15.43 9.17
CA GLY A 112 -1.31 16.17 8.11
C GLY A 112 -1.02 15.63 6.70
N ARG A 113 0.22 15.24 6.41
CA ARG A 113 0.61 14.68 5.11
C ARG A 113 0.09 13.26 4.94
N MET A 114 0.12 12.45 6.01
CA MET A 114 -0.34 11.06 5.97
C MET A 114 -1.78 10.94 5.46
N GLN A 115 -2.67 11.85 5.87
CA GLN A 115 -4.09 11.81 5.49
C GLN A 115 -4.32 12.04 4.00
N SER A 116 -3.56 12.95 3.39
CA SER A 116 -3.71 13.30 1.97
C SER A 116 -2.86 12.45 1.04
N GLU A 117 -1.67 12.05 1.47
CA GLU A 117 -0.66 11.43 0.63
C GLU A 117 -0.57 9.90 0.82
N TRP A 118 -1.07 9.36 1.93
CA TRP A 118 -1.09 7.93 2.25
C TRP A 118 -2.50 7.46 2.70
N PRO A 119 -3.57 7.72 1.91
CA PRO A 119 -4.93 7.43 2.30
C PRO A 119 -5.25 5.92 2.27
N MET A 120 -6.17 5.50 3.15
CA MET A 120 -6.78 4.17 3.12
C MET A 120 -8.15 4.25 2.42
N LEU A 121 -8.39 3.40 1.43
CA LEU A 121 -9.61 3.39 0.61
C LEU A 121 -10.50 2.17 0.84
N ALA A 122 -10.14 1.28 1.77
CA ALA A 122 -11.00 0.16 2.12
C ALA A 122 -12.21 0.61 2.95
N CYS A 123 -13.25 -0.20 2.92
CA CYS A 123 -14.44 -0.03 3.75
C CYS A 123 -14.32 -0.76 5.09
N PRO A 124 -14.93 -0.23 6.17
CA PRO A 124 -15.63 1.06 6.23
C PRO A 124 -14.68 2.27 6.21
N SER A 125 -15.22 3.46 5.96
CA SER A 125 -14.46 4.73 6.03
C SER A 125 -13.66 4.82 7.32
N SER A 126 -12.38 5.20 7.23
CA SER A 126 -11.49 5.24 8.39
C SER A 126 -10.51 6.41 8.37
N SER A 127 -9.89 6.65 9.52
CA SER A 127 -8.84 7.65 9.68
C SER A 127 -7.50 7.28 9.02
N GLY A 128 -7.38 6.08 8.43
CA GLY A 128 -6.12 5.53 7.91
C GLY A 128 -5.17 4.96 8.98
N ARG A 129 -5.41 5.21 10.26
CA ARG A 129 -4.52 4.77 11.35
C ARG A 129 -4.20 3.27 11.35
N GLN A 130 -5.19 2.42 11.15
CA GLN A 130 -5.00 0.96 11.09
C GLN A 130 -4.13 0.55 9.90
N PHE A 131 -4.28 1.23 8.76
CA PHE A 131 -3.45 0.98 7.59
C PHE A 131 -2.00 1.38 7.84
N TRP A 132 -1.75 2.55 8.42
CA TRP A 132 -0.39 2.96 8.76
C TRP A 132 0.23 2.08 9.85
N GLN A 133 -0.59 1.55 10.77
CA GLN A 133 -0.15 0.58 11.76
C GLN A 133 0.29 -0.71 11.08
N HIS A 134 -0.52 -1.23 10.16
CA HIS A 134 -0.17 -2.41 9.36
C HIS A 134 1.14 -2.20 8.60
N GLU A 135 1.28 -1.10 7.86
CA GLU A 135 2.49 -0.80 7.09
C GLU A 135 3.72 -0.65 7.99
N TRP A 136 3.59 -0.05 9.16
CA TRP A 136 4.70 0.05 10.10
C TRP A 136 5.06 -1.31 10.70
N GLU A 137 4.09 -2.01 11.30
CA GLU A 137 4.36 -3.25 12.05
C GLU A 137 4.81 -4.39 11.12
N LYS A 138 4.22 -4.49 9.92
CA LYS A 138 4.60 -5.51 8.93
C LYS A 138 5.90 -5.18 8.21
N HIS A 139 6.11 -3.93 7.78
CA HIS A 139 7.24 -3.55 6.91
C HIS A 139 8.24 -2.61 7.56
N GLY A 140 7.77 -1.54 8.21
CA GLY A 140 8.63 -0.53 8.83
C GLY A 140 9.57 -1.08 9.91
N THR A 141 9.10 -1.98 10.77
CA THR A 141 9.93 -2.65 11.80
C THR A 141 11.11 -3.42 11.20
N CYS A 142 11.00 -3.86 9.95
CA CYS A 142 12.09 -4.54 9.23
C CYS A 142 13.16 -3.60 8.68
N SER A 143 13.00 -2.29 8.87
CA SER A 143 13.92 -1.25 8.43
C SER A 143 14.54 -0.44 9.56
N GLU A 144 14.30 -0.79 10.83
CA GLU A 144 14.70 0.03 11.99
C GLU A 144 16.21 0.28 12.12
N SER A 145 17.05 -0.57 11.51
CA SER A 145 18.50 -0.34 11.42
C SER A 145 18.90 0.83 10.50
N VAL A 146 17.97 1.32 9.67
CA VAL A 146 18.17 2.36 8.66
C VAL A 146 17.18 3.52 8.86
N LEU A 147 15.90 3.20 9.06
CA LEU A 147 14.79 4.12 9.19
C LEU A 147 14.07 3.85 10.51
N ASP A 148 14.19 4.78 11.46
CA ASP A 148 13.24 4.83 12.57
C ASP A 148 11.83 5.12 12.05
N GLN A 149 10.82 4.96 12.91
CA GLN A 149 9.42 5.16 12.51
C GLN A 149 9.14 6.52 11.85
N ARG A 150 9.74 7.60 12.37
CA ARG A 150 9.52 8.93 11.82
C ARG A 150 10.13 9.03 10.42
N ARG A 151 11.35 8.54 10.25
CA ARG A 151 12.06 8.51 8.96
C ARG A 151 11.34 7.62 7.96
N TYR A 152 10.84 6.45 8.36
CA TYR A 152 10.06 5.56 7.50
C TYR A 152 8.89 6.29 6.80
N PHE A 153 8.06 6.97 7.59
CA PHE A 153 6.92 7.71 7.04
C PHE A 153 7.35 8.93 6.24
N LEU A 154 8.33 9.71 6.71
CA LEU A 154 8.80 10.89 5.99
C LEU A 154 9.43 10.53 4.65
N THR A 155 10.29 9.52 4.60
CA THR A 155 10.94 9.03 3.39
C THR A 155 9.91 8.66 2.33
N ALA A 156 8.91 7.83 2.66
CA ALA A 156 7.88 7.44 1.70
C ALA A 156 7.08 8.63 1.15
N LEU A 157 6.76 9.61 2.01
CA LEU A 157 6.04 10.81 1.59
C LEU A 157 6.91 11.76 0.75
N ASP A 158 8.21 11.86 1.06
CA ASP A 158 9.15 12.68 0.30
C ASP A 158 9.41 12.09 -1.08
N LEU A 159 9.60 10.78 -1.16
CA LEU A 159 9.69 10.04 -2.43
C LEU A 159 8.44 10.21 -3.29
N LYS A 160 7.25 10.19 -2.69
CA LYS A 160 6.00 10.46 -3.42
C LYS A 160 6.04 11.83 -4.11
N ARG A 161 6.51 12.86 -3.41
CA ARG A 161 6.64 14.22 -3.96
C ARG A 161 7.72 14.30 -5.03
N GLU A 162 8.87 13.67 -4.79
CA GLU A 162 10.01 13.66 -5.72
C GLU A 162 9.63 13.01 -7.05
N VAL A 163 9.00 11.84 -7.02
CA VAL A 163 8.62 11.10 -8.24
C VAL A 163 7.48 11.79 -8.99
N ASN A 164 6.53 12.39 -8.26
CA ASN A 164 5.34 13.05 -8.81
C ASN A 164 4.70 12.25 -9.96
N LEU A 165 4.32 11.00 -9.70
CA LEU A 165 3.88 10.06 -10.75
C LEU A 165 2.78 10.63 -11.64
N LEU A 166 1.80 11.33 -11.06
CA LEU A 166 0.74 11.96 -11.85
C LEU A 166 1.29 12.99 -12.83
N GLY A 167 2.15 13.91 -12.36
CA GLY A 167 2.78 14.92 -13.21
C GLY A 167 3.65 14.30 -14.30
N THR A 168 4.42 13.28 -13.95
CA THR A 168 5.24 12.49 -14.88
C THR A 168 4.41 11.87 -16.00
N LEU A 169 3.32 11.19 -15.66
CA LEU A 169 2.43 10.59 -16.66
C LEU A 169 1.71 11.65 -17.48
N GLN A 170 1.29 12.76 -16.87
CA GLN A 170 0.66 13.89 -17.56
C GLN A 170 1.57 14.53 -18.61
N ALA A 171 2.84 14.75 -18.27
CA ALA A 171 3.84 15.31 -19.17
C ALA A 171 4.12 14.40 -20.38
N ALA A 172 4.06 13.08 -20.20
CA ALA A 172 4.22 12.08 -21.26
C ALA A 172 2.98 11.92 -22.17
N GLY A 173 2.09 12.92 -22.22
CA GLY A 173 0.84 12.89 -22.98
C GLY A 173 -0.36 12.35 -22.19
N GLY A 174 -0.19 12.11 -20.89
CA GLY A 174 -1.22 11.65 -19.97
C GLY A 174 -2.14 12.74 -19.43
N ARG A 175 -2.53 13.72 -20.25
CA ARG A 175 -3.51 14.76 -19.87
C ARG A 175 -4.72 14.12 -19.19
N HIS A 176 -4.95 14.49 -17.93
CA HIS A 176 -6.16 14.18 -17.17
C HIS A 176 -7.22 15.25 -17.47
N SER A 177 -7.72 15.24 -18.69
CA SER A 177 -8.96 15.93 -19.05
C SER A 177 -10.05 14.87 -19.08
N ALA A 178 -10.95 14.91 -18.08
CA ALA A 178 -12.18 14.13 -17.89
C ALA A 178 -12.27 12.72 -18.55
N GLY A 179 -12.48 11.69 -17.72
CA GLY A 179 -12.88 10.36 -18.16
C GLY A 179 -11.76 9.32 -18.17
N ARG A 180 -12.01 8.23 -18.90
CA ARG A 180 -11.14 7.05 -18.99
C ARG A 180 -10.18 7.20 -20.18
N ARG A 181 -8.88 7.04 -19.93
CA ARG A 181 -7.86 7.00 -20.99
C ARG A 181 -7.17 5.65 -21.01
N VAL A 182 -6.68 5.26 -22.18
CA VAL A 182 -5.99 3.98 -22.37
C VAL A 182 -4.62 4.27 -22.97
N TYR A 183 -3.57 3.78 -22.31
CA TYR A 183 -2.18 3.96 -22.70
C TYR A 183 -1.56 2.61 -23.04
N ARG A 184 -0.50 2.63 -23.84
CA ARG A 184 0.37 1.46 -23.95
C ARG A 184 1.13 1.28 -22.64
N PHE A 185 1.32 0.05 -22.21
CA PHE A 185 2.13 -0.29 -21.04
C PHE A 185 3.52 0.32 -21.17
N SER A 186 4.12 0.18 -22.36
CA SER A 186 5.42 0.77 -22.69
C SER A 186 5.48 2.30 -22.55
N SER A 187 4.39 3.01 -22.81
CA SER A 187 4.34 4.46 -22.63
C SER A 187 4.39 4.85 -21.15
N ILE A 188 3.70 4.09 -20.28
CA ILE A 188 3.72 4.30 -18.82
C ILE A 188 5.11 4.00 -18.28
N SER A 189 5.67 2.83 -18.61
CA SER A 189 6.99 2.42 -18.11
C SER A 189 8.12 3.35 -18.60
N ASN A 190 8.08 3.79 -19.86
CA ASN A 190 9.08 4.71 -20.39
C ASN A 190 8.97 6.12 -19.78
N ALA A 191 7.76 6.61 -19.51
CA ALA A 191 7.56 7.90 -18.85
C ALA A 191 8.15 7.90 -17.44
N ILE A 192 7.90 6.83 -16.67
CA ILE A 192 8.45 6.69 -15.32
C ILE A 192 9.97 6.57 -15.39
N LYS A 193 10.50 5.73 -16.30
CA LYS A 193 11.95 5.59 -16.50
C LYS A 193 12.63 6.89 -16.90
N ALA A 194 12.00 7.72 -17.73
CA ALA A 194 12.53 9.03 -18.09
C ALA A 194 12.58 10.00 -16.90
N ALA A 195 11.62 9.91 -15.98
CA ALA A 195 11.56 10.76 -14.80
C ALA A 195 12.50 10.30 -13.68
N THR A 196 12.66 9.00 -13.47
CA THR A 196 13.44 8.44 -12.36
C THR A 196 14.84 7.97 -12.77
N GLY A 197 15.09 7.76 -14.06
CA GLY A 197 16.30 7.09 -14.56
C GLY A 197 16.26 5.55 -14.44
N HIS A 198 15.23 4.98 -13.82
CA HIS A 198 15.20 3.57 -13.43
C HIS A 198 13.95 2.85 -13.91
N THR A 199 14.07 1.54 -14.10
CA THR A 199 12.94 0.70 -14.50
C THR A 199 11.95 0.54 -13.35
N SER A 200 10.66 0.75 -13.62
CA SER A 200 9.58 0.58 -12.63
C SER A 200 8.82 -0.74 -12.83
N GLY A 201 8.39 -1.35 -11.72
CA GLY A 201 7.34 -2.37 -11.76
C GLY A 201 5.98 -1.72 -11.90
N ILE A 202 5.10 -2.30 -12.71
CA ILE A 202 3.73 -1.83 -12.88
C ILE A 202 2.80 -3.01 -12.63
N GLN A 203 1.84 -2.81 -11.74
CA GLN A 203 0.75 -3.74 -11.52
C GLN A 203 -0.55 -3.12 -12.01
N CYS A 204 -1.38 -3.99 -12.57
CA CYS A 204 -2.74 -3.67 -12.97
C CYS A 204 -3.74 -4.46 -12.12
N ASN A 205 -4.94 -3.92 -11.98
CA ASN A 205 -6.09 -4.71 -11.56
C ASN A 205 -7.15 -4.68 -12.66
N ILE A 206 -8.30 -5.29 -12.39
CA ILE A 206 -9.41 -5.38 -13.34
C ILE A 206 -10.52 -4.44 -12.89
N GLY A 207 -10.91 -3.53 -13.78
CA GLY A 207 -12.00 -2.59 -13.55
C GLY A 207 -13.37 -3.25 -13.50
N GLU A 208 -14.40 -2.51 -13.08
CA GLU A 208 -15.79 -2.99 -13.16
C GLU A 208 -16.17 -3.39 -14.60
N ASP A 209 -15.62 -2.67 -15.58
CA ASP A 209 -15.77 -2.92 -17.00
C ASP A 209 -14.92 -4.08 -17.54
N LYS A 210 -14.29 -4.86 -16.66
CA LYS A 210 -13.49 -6.06 -16.94
C LYS A 210 -12.19 -5.81 -17.71
N ASN A 211 -11.75 -4.57 -17.82
CA ASN A 211 -10.52 -4.21 -18.51
C ASN A 211 -9.36 -3.99 -17.53
N SER A 212 -8.13 -4.17 -18.03
CA SER A 212 -6.91 -3.88 -17.29
C SER A 212 -6.76 -2.39 -17.02
N GLN A 213 -6.42 -2.01 -15.79
CA GLN A 213 -6.19 -0.63 -15.40
C GLN A 213 -4.97 -0.48 -14.49
N LEU A 214 -4.30 0.68 -14.57
CA LEU A 214 -3.10 1.02 -13.83
C LEU A 214 -3.41 1.11 -12.34
N TYR A 215 -2.93 0.12 -11.58
CA TYR A 215 -3.25 0.01 -10.16
C TYR A 215 -2.11 0.51 -9.29
N GLN A 216 -0.92 -0.08 -9.43
CA GLN A 216 0.24 0.27 -8.61
C GLN A 216 1.51 0.42 -9.43
N VAL A 217 2.39 1.28 -8.95
CA VAL A 217 3.73 1.51 -9.48
C VAL A 217 4.74 1.22 -8.38
N TYR A 218 5.74 0.42 -8.72
CA TYR A 218 6.83 -0.02 -7.86
C TYR A 218 8.13 0.61 -8.34
N LEU A 219 8.78 1.35 -7.45
CA LEU A 219 10.13 1.87 -7.64
C LEU A 219 11.04 1.25 -6.60
N CYS A 220 12.33 1.09 -6.91
CA CYS A 220 13.29 0.51 -5.98
C CYS A 220 14.26 1.55 -5.45
N LEU A 221 14.59 1.44 -4.17
CA LEU A 221 15.62 2.22 -3.51
C LEU A 221 16.72 1.32 -3.00
N ASP A 222 17.93 1.86 -2.89
CA ASP A 222 19.02 1.17 -2.20
C ASP A 222 18.66 0.78 -0.75
N SER A 223 19.46 -0.07 -0.13
CA SER A 223 19.25 -0.53 1.26
C SER A 223 19.32 0.59 2.31
N SER A 224 19.75 1.80 1.94
CA SER A 224 19.75 2.98 2.80
C SER A 224 18.52 3.89 2.60
N ALA A 225 17.63 3.54 1.67
CA ALA A 225 16.44 4.29 1.27
C ALA A 225 16.73 5.72 0.78
N ASN A 226 17.91 5.96 0.20
CA ASN A 226 18.36 7.31 -0.18
C ASN A 226 18.39 7.56 -1.68
N SER A 227 18.54 6.53 -2.50
CA SER A 227 18.65 6.69 -3.96
C SER A 227 17.84 5.65 -4.68
N PHE A 228 17.20 6.05 -5.78
CA PHE A 228 16.58 5.11 -6.70
C PHE A 228 17.65 4.21 -7.32
N ILE A 229 17.27 2.95 -7.53
CA ILE A 229 18.09 1.95 -8.20
C ILE A 229 17.23 1.19 -9.20
N ASP A 230 17.86 0.51 -10.16
CA ASP A 230 17.15 -0.53 -10.89
C ASP A 230 16.76 -1.64 -9.91
N CYS A 231 15.50 -2.08 -10.02
CA CYS A 231 14.98 -3.13 -9.18
C CYS A 231 15.75 -4.44 -9.39
N PRO A 232 16.37 -5.03 -8.35
CA PRO A 232 17.06 -6.32 -8.47
C PRO A 232 16.14 -7.43 -8.99
N ILE A 233 14.89 -7.37 -8.58
CA ILE A 233 13.78 -8.17 -9.08
C ILE A 233 12.57 -7.24 -9.19
N LEU A 234 11.75 -7.41 -10.22
CA LEU A 234 10.49 -6.69 -10.37
C LEU A 234 9.33 -7.54 -9.84
N PRO A 235 8.27 -6.93 -9.28
CA PRO A 235 7.07 -7.67 -8.95
C PRO A 235 6.50 -8.28 -10.22
N ARG A 236 5.88 -9.46 -10.11
CA ARG A 236 5.18 -10.07 -11.24
C ARG A 236 4.10 -9.09 -11.73
N SER A 237 4.18 -8.72 -13.00
CA SER A 237 3.16 -7.87 -13.62
C SER A 237 1.83 -8.62 -13.69
N SER A 238 0.77 -7.94 -13.26
CA SER A 238 -0.63 -8.38 -13.37
C SER A 238 -1.35 -7.71 -14.54
N CYS A 239 -0.64 -6.96 -15.39
CA CYS A 239 -1.19 -6.35 -16.60
C CYS A 239 -1.35 -7.40 -17.70
N ASN A 240 -2.59 -7.83 -17.95
CA ASN A 240 -2.94 -8.85 -18.94
C ASN A 240 -3.12 -8.30 -20.38
N SER A 241 -2.76 -7.04 -20.61
CA SER A 241 -2.91 -6.32 -21.86
C SER A 241 -1.80 -5.29 -22.02
N ASP A 242 -1.29 -5.08 -23.24
CA ASP A 242 -0.44 -3.92 -23.55
C ASP A 242 -1.23 -2.60 -23.43
N ARG A 243 -2.56 -2.65 -23.42
CA ARG A 243 -3.42 -1.49 -23.22
C ARG A 243 -3.90 -1.43 -21.78
N VAL A 244 -3.45 -0.41 -21.06
CA VAL A 244 -3.75 -0.18 -19.65
C VAL A 244 -4.63 1.07 -19.51
N ALA A 245 -5.78 0.93 -18.88
CA ALA A 245 -6.63 2.07 -18.57
C ALA A 245 -6.07 2.89 -17.40
N PHE A 246 -6.25 4.20 -17.46
CA PHE A 246 -5.95 5.13 -16.38
C PHE A 246 -7.18 6.01 -16.21
N LEU A 247 -7.89 5.78 -15.10
CA LEU A 247 -9.20 6.36 -14.82
C LEU A 247 -9.08 7.72 -14.15
N ALA A 248 -10.01 8.63 -14.44
CA ALA A 248 -10.25 9.78 -13.55
C ALA A 248 -10.66 9.31 -12.15
N PHE A 249 -10.26 10.06 -11.12
CA PHE A 249 -10.69 9.84 -9.74
C PHE A 249 -11.54 11.01 -9.24
#